data_AF-M9YHJ5-F1
#
_entry.id   AF-M9YHJ5-F1
#
_cell.length_a   1.000
_cell.length_b   1.000
_cell.length_c   1.000
_cell.angle_alpha   90.00
_cell.angle_beta   90.00
_cell.angle_gamma   90.00
#
_symmetry.space_group_name_H-M   'P 1'
#
loop_
_entity.id
_entity.type
_entity.pdbx_description
1 polymer ?
#
loop_
_entity_poly.entity_id
_entity_poly.type
_entity_poly.pdbx_seq_one_letter_code
_entity_poly.pdbx_strand_id
1 'polypeptide(L)'
;MAGENRVPTDGQTRLRGELSMRDGDLLLRPCDEQRRFVLVDAGDLGLAEDIRALQGGGKDPLFVDLGGRFGSSDKSGVDGRIEAIRLYRLELGSRGCKDPDFHRMILRAAGNEPFWSVGVGGKGLLLQRPGQPPLALPYLEEQLPGGSLNLTSEADGRRLELWVAPQRCVDSMSGAVRHLSAELRLDGQVQRGCAYFGGGREE
;
A
#
# COMPACT_ATOMS: atom_id res chain seq x y z
N MET A 1 -17.69 9.30 28.18
CA MET A 1 -16.24 9.33 27.90
C MET A 1 -15.81 7.91 27.57
N ALA A 2 -15.83 7.54 26.29
CA ALA A 2 -15.41 6.22 25.84
C ALA A 2 -13.95 6.32 25.41
N GLY A 3 -13.07 5.58 26.09
CA GLY A 3 -11.66 5.52 25.76
C GLY A 3 -11.46 4.84 24.42
N GLU A 4 -10.83 5.55 23.49
CA GLU A 4 -10.29 5.00 22.26
C GLU A 4 -9.29 3.89 22.62
N ASN A 5 -9.66 2.65 22.30
CA ASN A 5 -8.79 1.51 22.44
C ASN A 5 -7.73 1.57 21.33
N ARG A 6 -6.65 2.33 21.54
CA ARG A 6 -5.45 2.21 20.72
C ARG A 6 -4.85 0.85 20.99
N VAL A 7 -4.95 -0.06 20.01
CA VAL A 7 -4.15 -1.29 20.00
C VAL A 7 -2.68 -0.86 20.05
N PRO A 8 -1.89 -1.30 21.04
CA PRO A 8 -0.46 -0.98 21.06
C PRO A 8 0.21 -1.53 19.80
N THR A 9 0.90 -0.67 19.06
CA THR A 9 1.83 -1.02 17.98
C THR A 9 3.10 -1.69 18.50
N ASP A 10 3.16 -2.03 19.79
CA ASP A 10 4.35 -2.53 20.46
C ASP A 10 4.85 -3.83 19.79
N GLY A 11 6.03 -3.73 19.19
CA GLY A 11 6.74 -4.81 18.51
C GLY A 11 6.41 -5.07 17.04
N GLN A 12 5.54 -4.29 16.38
CA GLN A 12 5.29 -4.44 14.93
C GLN A 12 6.27 -3.61 14.09
N THR A 13 6.86 -4.24 13.08
CA THR A 13 7.76 -3.58 12.11
C THR A 13 7.12 -3.61 10.73
N ARG A 14 7.04 -2.44 10.07
CA ARG A 14 6.70 -2.35 8.65
C ARG A 14 7.90 -2.73 7.81
N LEU A 15 7.69 -3.60 6.84
CA LEU A 15 8.74 -4.10 5.96
C LEU A 15 8.23 -4.23 4.53
N ARG A 16 9.15 -4.00 3.61
CA ARG A 16 8.95 -4.23 2.17
C ARG A 16 9.81 -5.40 1.74
N GLY A 17 9.33 -6.19 0.80
CA GLY A 17 10.08 -7.33 0.31
C GLY A 17 9.52 -7.95 -0.95
N GLU A 18 10.27 -8.93 -1.44
CA GLU A 18 9.84 -9.83 -2.51
C GLU A 18 9.29 -11.12 -1.89
N LEU A 19 8.17 -11.59 -2.41
CA LEU A 19 7.59 -12.87 -2.05
C LEU A 19 7.88 -13.93 -3.13
N SER A 20 8.12 -15.14 -2.66
CA SER A 20 8.30 -16.32 -3.51
C SER A 20 7.74 -17.55 -2.83
N MET A 21 7.23 -18.50 -3.62
CA MET A 21 6.77 -19.81 -3.12
C MET A 21 7.92 -20.82 -3.24
N ARG A 22 8.26 -21.51 -2.15
CA ARG A 22 9.28 -22.57 -2.15
C ARG A 22 8.88 -23.69 -1.19
N ASP A 23 8.86 -24.92 -1.67
CA ASP A 23 8.59 -26.13 -0.86
C ASP A 23 7.27 -26.03 -0.05
N GLY A 24 6.27 -25.31 -0.58
CA GLY A 24 4.98 -25.06 0.06
C GLY A 24 4.96 -23.86 1.01
N ASP A 25 6.10 -23.23 1.26
CA ASP A 25 6.22 -22.02 2.08
C ASP A 25 6.20 -20.75 1.25
N LEU A 26 5.52 -19.75 1.81
CA LEU A 26 5.65 -18.38 1.36
C LEU A 26 6.91 -17.78 2.00
N LEU A 27 7.92 -17.50 1.19
CA LEU A 27 9.16 -16.88 1.63
C LEU A 27 9.17 -15.40 1.30
N LEU A 28 9.51 -14.59 2.30
CA LEU A 28 9.74 -13.17 2.16
C LEU A 28 11.24 -12.89 2.22
N ARG A 29 11.75 -12.17 1.22
CA ARG A 29 13.07 -11.56 1.24
C ARG A 29 12.90 -10.05 1.33
N PRO A 30 13.26 -9.39 2.44
CA PRO A 30 13.10 -7.95 2.52
C PRO A 30 13.94 -7.24 1.46
N CYS A 31 13.50 -6.05 1.05
CA CYS A 31 14.17 -5.29 0.01
C CYS A 31 15.64 -5.03 0.40
N ASP A 32 16.53 -5.08 -0.58
CA ASP A 32 17.96 -4.78 -0.45
C ASP A 32 18.76 -5.68 0.50
N GLU A 33 18.22 -6.84 0.86
CA GLU A 33 18.94 -7.83 1.67
C GLU A 33 18.83 -9.28 1.15
N GLN A 34 19.64 -10.15 1.75
CA GLN A 34 19.75 -11.57 1.40
C GLN A 34 19.00 -12.49 2.36
N ARG A 35 18.65 -11.99 3.55
CA ARG A 35 17.92 -12.75 4.57
C ARG A 35 16.55 -13.16 4.05
N ARG A 36 16.10 -14.33 4.48
CA ARG A 36 14.83 -14.92 4.08
C ARG A 36 14.04 -15.35 5.29
N PHE A 37 12.76 -15.02 5.29
CA PHE A 37 11.85 -15.36 6.38
C PHE A 37 10.68 -16.15 5.84
N VAL A 38 10.20 -17.12 6.61
CA VAL A 38 8.90 -17.73 6.36
C VAL A 38 7.84 -16.69 6.69
N LEU A 39 6.95 -16.39 5.75
CA LEU A 39 5.83 -15.50 6.00
C LEU A 39 4.63 -16.31 6.47
N VAL A 40 4.11 -15.95 7.65
CA VAL A 40 2.89 -16.51 8.22
C VAL A 40 1.82 -15.44 8.18
N ASP A 41 0.66 -15.76 7.61
CA ASP A 41 -0.50 -14.88 7.59
C ASP A 41 -1.23 -14.91 8.95
N ALA A 42 -0.67 -14.21 9.94
CA ALA A 42 -1.19 -14.20 11.30
C ALA A 42 -2.40 -13.26 11.47
N GLY A 43 -2.58 -12.31 10.55
CA GLY A 43 -3.65 -11.32 10.55
C GLY A 43 -4.88 -11.71 9.74
N ASP A 44 -4.93 -12.93 9.18
CA ASP A 44 -5.99 -13.38 8.26
C ASP A 44 -6.17 -12.40 7.08
N LEU A 45 -5.05 -12.06 6.44
CA LEU A 45 -4.95 -11.05 5.39
C LEU A 45 -5.40 -11.59 4.03
N GLY A 46 -5.59 -12.91 3.90
CA GLY A 46 -5.95 -13.57 2.64
C GLY A 46 -4.79 -13.62 1.63
N LEU A 47 -3.54 -13.63 2.11
CA LEU A 47 -2.36 -13.54 1.24
C LEU A 47 -2.32 -14.69 0.22
N ALA A 48 -2.72 -15.88 0.62
CA ALA A 48 -2.69 -17.05 -0.25
C ALA A 48 -3.65 -16.91 -1.44
N GLU A 49 -4.87 -16.41 -1.23
CA GLU A 49 -5.82 -16.11 -2.31
C GLU A 49 -5.27 -15.04 -3.24
N ASP A 50 -4.75 -13.95 -2.68
CA ASP A 50 -4.29 -12.79 -3.46
C ASP A 50 -3.08 -13.12 -4.32
N ILE A 51 -2.15 -13.90 -3.79
CA ILE A 51 -0.98 -14.41 -4.52
C ILE A 51 -1.44 -15.27 -5.71
N ARG A 52 -2.40 -16.18 -5.49
CA ARG A 52 -2.93 -17.02 -6.58
C ARG A 52 -3.63 -16.18 -7.65
N ALA A 53 -4.43 -15.20 -7.24
CA ALA A 53 -5.12 -14.30 -8.15
C ALA A 53 -4.15 -13.46 -8.99
N LEU A 54 -3.09 -12.93 -8.37
CA LEU A 54 -2.05 -12.15 -9.04
C LEU A 54 -1.24 -13.00 -10.01
N GLN A 55 -0.74 -14.17 -9.60
CA GLN A 55 0.17 -14.96 -10.43
C GLN A 55 -0.55 -15.78 -11.51
N GLY A 56 -1.85 -16.04 -11.38
CA GLY A 56 -2.59 -16.88 -12.34
C GLY A 56 -1.99 -18.28 -12.52
N GLY A 57 -1.34 -18.83 -11.49
CA GLY A 57 -0.61 -20.11 -11.54
C GLY A 57 0.86 -20.00 -11.96
N GLY A 58 1.34 -18.81 -12.29
CA GLY A 58 2.75 -18.51 -12.53
C GLY A 58 3.60 -18.48 -11.25
N LYS A 59 4.89 -18.17 -11.43
CA LYS A 59 5.87 -18.02 -10.33
C LYS A 59 6.57 -16.66 -10.36
N ASP A 60 5.95 -15.68 -11.01
CA ASP A 60 6.52 -14.34 -11.11
C ASP A 60 6.75 -13.76 -9.71
N PRO A 61 7.87 -13.03 -9.50
CA PRO A 61 8.13 -12.42 -8.21
C PRO A 61 7.00 -11.46 -7.87
N LEU A 62 6.64 -11.41 -6.59
CA LEU A 62 5.65 -10.48 -6.07
C LEU A 62 6.34 -9.49 -5.16
N PHE A 63 5.85 -8.25 -5.13
CA PHE A 63 6.25 -7.25 -4.16
C PHE A 63 5.21 -7.18 -3.06
N VAL A 64 5.68 -7.07 -1.80
CA VAL A 64 4.82 -6.83 -0.65
C VAL A 64 5.34 -5.67 0.21
N ASP A 65 4.41 -4.95 0.80
CA ASP A 65 4.61 -4.01 1.90
C ASP A 65 3.64 -4.40 3.01
N LEU A 66 4.14 -4.76 4.18
CA LEU A 66 3.34 -5.31 5.27
C LEU A 66 3.88 -4.89 6.64
N GLY A 67 3.02 -4.90 7.64
CA GLY A 67 3.38 -4.81 9.05
C GLY A 67 3.32 -6.18 9.70
N GLY A 68 4.32 -6.53 10.51
CA GLY A 68 4.36 -7.82 11.19
C GLY A 68 5.36 -7.89 12.32
N ARG A 69 5.47 -9.06 12.94
CA ARG A 69 6.44 -9.34 14.02
C ARG A 69 7.45 -10.39 13.58
N PHE A 70 8.71 -10.19 13.93
CA PHE A 70 9.74 -11.21 13.74
C PHE A 70 9.62 -12.29 14.81
N GLY A 71 9.86 -13.54 14.40
CA GLY A 71 9.91 -14.68 15.30
C GLY A 71 10.94 -15.72 14.85
N SER A 72 11.20 -16.69 15.70
CA SER A 72 12.06 -17.83 15.38
C SER A 72 11.36 -18.81 14.43
N SER A 73 12.16 -19.54 13.65
CA SER A 73 11.70 -20.61 12.77
C SER A 73 12.60 -21.82 12.94
N ASP A 74 12.02 -23.01 13.05
CA ASP A 74 12.75 -24.28 13.07
C ASP A 74 13.08 -24.79 11.65
N LYS A 75 12.67 -24.06 10.61
CA LYS A 75 12.92 -24.44 9.21
C LYS A 75 14.37 -24.18 8.84
N SER A 76 14.98 -25.13 8.13
CA SER A 76 16.33 -24.98 7.58
C SER A 76 16.34 -24.01 6.40
N GLY A 77 17.41 -23.21 6.28
CA GLY A 77 17.62 -22.32 5.14
C GLY A 77 16.84 -21.00 5.18
N VAL A 78 16.31 -20.63 6.34
CA VAL A 78 15.68 -19.33 6.62
C VAL A 78 16.26 -18.71 7.88
N ASP A 79 16.19 -17.38 7.98
CA ASP A 79 16.70 -16.58 9.09
C ASP A 79 15.66 -16.39 10.21
N GLY A 80 14.43 -16.86 10.00
CA GLY A 80 13.33 -16.78 10.96
C GLY A 80 11.96 -16.83 10.28
N ARG A 81 10.96 -16.31 10.99
CA ARG A 81 9.61 -16.09 10.45
C ARG A 81 9.16 -14.65 10.66
N ILE A 82 8.22 -14.23 9.83
CA ILE A 82 7.47 -12.99 9.99
C ILE A 82 5.99 -13.37 10.13
N GLU A 83 5.39 -12.97 11.24
CA GLU A 83 3.95 -13.03 11.46
C GLU A 83 3.33 -11.75 10.91
N ALA A 84 2.78 -11.81 9.70
CA ALA A 84 2.14 -10.68 9.03
C ALA A 84 0.80 -10.38 9.68
N ILE A 85 0.59 -9.14 10.10
CA ILE A 85 -0.61 -8.68 10.82
C ILE A 85 -1.35 -7.60 10.01
N ARG A 86 -0.64 -6.91 9.12
CA ARG A 86 -1.21 -5.87 8.26
C ARG A 86 -0.61 -5.96 6.87
N LEU A 87 -1.46 -5.90 5.85
CA LEU A 87 -1.02 -5.72 4.47
C LEU A 87 -1.19 -4.25 4.08
N TYR A 88 -0.18 -3.63 3.49
CA TYR A 88 -0.28 -2.30 2.88
C TYR A 88 -0.40 -2.39 1.35
N ARG A 89 0.41 -3.26 0.75
CA ARG A 89 0.55 -3.39 -0.70
C ARG A 89 0.96 -4.82 -1.06
N LEU A 90 0.28 -5.41 -2.05
CA LEU A 90 0.71 -6.65 -2.73
C LEU A 90 0.52 -6.47 -4.24
N GLU A 91 1.54 -6.78 -5.03
CA GLU A 91 1.50 -6.60 -6.49
C GLU A 91 2.46 -7.52 -7.24
N LEU A 92 2.21 -7.70 -8.55
CA LEU A 92 3.11 -8.40 -9.45
C LEU A 92 4.41 -7.63 -9.71
N GLY A 93 5.52 -8.38 -9.75
CA GLY A 93 6.87 -7.90 -10.00
C GLY A 93 7.58 -7.42 -8.74
N SER A 94 8.85 -7.02 -8.89
CA SER A 94 9.70 -6.54 -7.79
C SER A 94 9.94 -5.02 -7.81
N ARG A 95 9.18 -4.28 -8.63
CA ARG A 95 9.37 -2.83 -8.82
C ARG A 95 9.25 -2.04 -7.53
N GLY A 96 8.40 -2.48 -6.60
CA GLY A 96 8.19 -1.78 -5.35
C GLY A 96 9.42 -1.66 -4.44
N CYS A 97 10.40 -2.58 -4.55
CA CYS A 97 11.67 -2.46 -3.82
C CYS A 97 12.58 -1.36 -4.40
N LYS A 98 12.39 -1.01 -5.67
CA LYS A 98 13.24 -0.03 -6.39
C LYS A 98 12.60 1.36 -6.46
N ASP A 99 11.54 1.60 -5.69
CA ASP A 99 10.85 2.89 -5.66
C ASP A 99 11.71 3.93 -4.91
N PRO A 100 12.32 4.91 -5.61
CA PRO A 100 13.22 5.88 -4.99
C PRO A 100 12.47 6.91 -4.12
N ASP A 101 11.16 7.06 -4.34
CA ASP A 101 10.34 8.06 -3.66
C ASP A 101 9.63 7.50 -2.43
N PHE A 102 9.72 6.19 -2.18
CA PHE A 102 8.99 5.53 -1.10
C PHE A 102 9.13 6.26 0.25
N HIS A 103 10.34 6.60 0.67
CA HIS A 103 10.59 7.24 1.96
C HIS A 103 10.01 8.66 2.08
N ARG A 104 9.72 9.32 0.96
CA ARG A 104 9.17 10.70 0.91
C ARG A 104 7.69 10.72 0.59
N MET A 105 7.16 9.61 0.05
CA MET A 105 5.77 9.44 -0.31
C MET A 105 4.95 9.22 0.95
N ILE A 106 3.96 10.08 1.17
CA ILE A 106 3.00 9.95 2.26
C ILE A 106 1.88 9.02 1.82
N LEU A 107 1.32 9.29 0.64
CA LEU A 107 0.16 8.58 0.11
C LEU A 107 0.25 8.53 -1.41
N ARG A 108 -0.20 7.42 -2.00
CA ARG A 108 -0.46 7.31 -3.43
C ARG A 108 -1.83 6.74 -3.67
N ALA A 109 -2.57 7.34 -4.59
CA ALA A 109 -3.88 6.90 -5.04
C ALA A 109 -3.93 6.82 -6.56
N ALA A 110 -4.64 5.86 -7.13
CA ALA A 110 -4.83 5.76 -8.57
C ALA A 110 -6.13 5.04 -8.93
N GLY A 111 -6.71 5.39 -10.07
CA GLY A 111 -7.87 4.72 -10.67
C GLY A 111 -7.68 4.51 -12.17
N ASN A 112 -8.52 3.65 -12.75
CA ASN A 112 -8.27 3.09 -14.09
C ASN A 112 -9.10 3.72 -15.21
N GLU A 113 -10.34 4.15 -14.95
CA GLU A 113 -11.27 4.60 -15.99
C GLU A 113 -12.04 5.87 -15.60
N PRO A 114 -11.68 7.05 -16.16
CA PRO A 114 -10.41 7.30 -16.86
C PRO A 114 -9.22 7.13 -15.91
N PHE A 115 -8.03 6.87 -16.47
CA PHE A 115 -6.85 6.72 -15.62
C PHE A 115 -6.48 8.05 -14.93
N TRP A 116 -6.14 7.95 -13.65
CA TRP A 116 -5.59 9.05 -12.88
C TRP A 116 -4.64 8.49 -11.82
N SER A 117 -3.64 9.28 -11.43
CA SER A 117 -2.85 8.99 -10.25
C SER A 117 -2.53 10.25 -9.48
N VAL A 118 -2.60 10.15 -8.16
CA VAL A 118 -2.21 11.18 -7.21
C VAL A 118 -1.04 10.66 -6.37
N GLY A 119 0.05 11.42 -6.35
CA GLY A 119 1.14 11.24 -5.40
C GLY A 119 1.15 12.38 -4.39
N VAL A 120 1.22 12.06 -3.10
CA VAL A 120 1.27 13.04 -2.01
C VAL A 120 2.60 12.89 -1.27
N GLY A 121 3.29 14.00 -1.07
CA GLY A 121 4.47 14.07 -0.22
C GLY A 121 4.47 15.34 0.62
N GLY A 122 5.56 15.57 1.37
CA GLY A 122 5.67 16.75 2.24
C GLY A 122 5.72 18.10 1.51
N LYS A 123 5.85 18.11 0.18
CA LYS A 123 5.90 19.34 -0.64
C LYS A 123 4.60 19.67 -1.36
N GLY A 124 3.61 18.79 -1.31
CA GLY A 124 2.36 18.96 -2.04
C GLY A 124 1.83 17.66 -2.64
N LEU A 125 0.81 17.83 -3.47
CA LEU A 125 0.09 16.79 -4.19
C LEU A 125 0.37 16.94 -5.69
N LEU A 126 0.64 15.83 -6.38
CA LEU A 126 0.80 15.78 -7.83
C LEU A 126 -0.27 14.89 -8.45
N LEU A 127 -1.18 15.49 -9.22
CA LEU A 127 -2.17 14.78 -10.02
C LEU A 127 -1.66 14.59 -11.46
N GLN A 128 -1.69 13.35 -11.93
CA GLN A 128 -1.34 12.98 -13.30
C GLN A 128 -2.52 12.30 -13.98
N ARG A 129 -2.78 12.67 -15.23
CA ARG A 129 -3.86 12.13 -16.07
C ARG A 129 -3.36 11.98 -17.51
N PRO A 130 -3.77 10.95 -18.26
CA PRO A 130 -3.34 10.77 -19.64
C PRO A 130 -3.70 11.98 -20.50
N GLY A 131 -2.75 12.41 -21.33
CA GLY A 131 -2.96 13.53 -22.26
C GLY A 131 -3.09 14.91 -21.61
N GLN A 132 -2.86 15.05 -20.30
CA GLN A 132 -2.94 16.33 -19.58
C GLN A 132 -1.62 16.66 -18.89
N PRO A 133 -1.24 17.95 -18.79
CA PRO A 133 -0.11 18.37 -17.97
C PRO A 133 -0.28 17.91 -16.51
N PRO A 134 0.81 17.51 -15.82
CA PRO A 134 0.76 17.26 -14.39
C PRO A 134 0.30 18.51 -13.62
N LEU A 135 -0.58 18.32 -12.64
CA LEU A 135 -1.10 19.40 -11.80
C LEU A 135 -0.52 19.24 -10.39
N ALA A 136 0.37 20.15 -10.02
CA ALA A 136 1.00 20.19 -8.71
C ALA A 136 0.26 21.20 -7.82
N LEU A 137 -0.23 20.78 -6.67
CA LEU A 137 -1.08 21.59 -5.80
C LEU A 137 -0.59 21.54 -4.34
N PRO A 138 -0.71 22.63 -3.57
CA PRO A 138 -0.72 22.52 -2.12
C PRO A 138 -1.96 21.72 -1.68
N TYR A 139 -1.95 21.16 -0.48
CA TYR A 139 -3.12 20.47 0.07
C TYR A 139 -3.30 20.77 1.55
N LEU A 140 -4.55 20.69 2.00
CA LEU A 140 -4.91 20.57 3.41
C LEU A 140 -5.34 19.13 3.65
N GLU A 141 -4.80 18.48 4.69
CA GLU A 141 -5.23 17.16 5.13
C GLU A 141 -6.16 17.29 6.34
N GLU A 142 -7.32 16.64 6.27
CA GLU A 142 -8.24 16.45 7.39
C GLU A 142 -8.34 14.95 7.71
N GLN A 143 -8.14 14.59 8.98
CA GLN A 143 -8.38 13.24 9.46
C GLN A 143 -9.83 13.09 9.91
N LEU A 144 -10.45 11.99 9.50
CA LEU A 144 -11.84 11.67 9.75
C LEU A 144 -11.95 10.46 10.69
N PRO A 145 -13.10 10.29 11.38
CA PRO A 145 -13.35 9.11 12.17
C PRO A 145 -13.14 7.80 11.38
N GLY A 146 -12.66 6.76 12.06
CA GLY A 146 -12.40 5.46 11.45
C GLY A 146 -11.12 5.39 10.61
N GLY A 147 -10.21 6.36 10.74
CA GLY A 147 -8.91 6.38 10.05
C GLY A 147 -8.99 6.79 8.58
N SER A 148 -10.12 7.35 8.16
CA SER A 148 -10.25 7.95 6.84
C SER A 148 -9.60 9.33 6.83
N LEU A 149 -9.25 9.82 5.65
CA LEU A 149 -8.64 11.13 5.46
C LEU A 149 -9.18 11.79 4.20
N ASN A 150 -9.19 13.11 4.21
CA ASN A 150 -9.58 13.93 3.09
C ASN A 150 -8.49 14.95 2.80
N LEU A 151 -7.95 14.94 1.58
CA LEU A 151 -7.02 15.97 1.11
C LEU A 151 -7.76 16.93 0.19
N THR A 152 -7.74 18.21 0.51
CA THR A 152 -8.41 19.22 -0.30
C THR A 152 -7.42 20.23 -0.86
N SER A 153 -7.72 20.75 -2.04
CA SER A 153 -6.98 21.83 -2.68
C SER A 153 -7.86 22.68 -3.57
N GLU A 154 -7.72 24.00 -3.46
CA GLU A 154 -8.32 24.99 -4.36
C GLU A 154 -7.19 25.90 -4.87
N ALA A 155 -6.54 25.49 -5.96
CA ALA A 155 -5.43 26.21 -6.59
C ALA A 155 -5.42 25.97 -8.10
N ASP A 156 -4.75 26.85 -8.85
CA ASP A 156 -4.69 26.81 -10.32
C ASP A 156 -6.07 26.73 -11.02
N GLY A 157 -7.08 27.33 -10.38
CA GLY A 157 -8.47 27.32 -10.87
C GLY A 157 -9.15 25.94 -10.81
N ARG A 158 -8.60 25.00 -10.04
CA ARG A 158 -9.12 23.64 -9.87
C ARG A 158 -9.52 23.41 -8.43
N ARG A 159 -10.62 22.67 -8.23
CA ARG A 159 -11.00 22.14 -6.93
C ARG A 159 -10.78 20.64 -6.90
N LEU A 160 -9.90 20.19 -6.01
CA LEU A 160 -9.57 18.79 -5.80
C LEU A 160 -9.95 18.37 -4.38
N GLU A 161 -10.62 17.23 -4.26
CA GLU A 161 -10.79 16.51 -3.00
C GLU A 161 -10.37 15.06 -3.23
N LEU A 162 -9.51 14.52 -2.37
CA LEU A 162 -9.11 13.12 -2.38
C LEU A 162 -9.51 12.50 -1.05
N TRP A 163 -10.57 11.70 -1.09
CA TRP A 163 -11.07 10.93 0.03
C TRP A 163 -10.38 9.56 0.03
N VAL A 164 -9.84 9.16 1.17
CA VAL A 164 -9.18 7.86 1.34
C VAL A 164 -9.70 7.20 2.60
N ALA A 165 -10.08 5.93 2.50
CA ALA A 165 -10.64 5.16 3.59
C ALA A 165 -9.87 3.86 3.81
N PRO A 166 -9.70 3.39 5.07
CA PRO A 166 -9.17 2.06 5.41
C PRO A 166 -10.08 0.93 4.93
N GLN A 167 -10.06 0.68 3.64
CA GLN A 167 -10.82 -0.38 2.98
C GLN A 167 -9.95 -1.06 1.94
N ARG A 168 -9.84 -2.38 2.07
CA ARG A 168 -9.14 -3.22 1.11
C ARG A 168 -9.68 -2.96 -0.31
N CYS A 169 -8.76 -2.70 -1.23
CA CYS A 169 -9.05 -2.37 -2.62
C CYS A 169 -8.18 -3.21 -3.55
N VAL A 170 -8.79 -3.82 -4.56
CA VAL A 170 -8.10 -4.59 -5.60
C VAL A 170 -8.17 -3.79 -6.89
N ASP A 171 -7.01 -3.43 -7.43
CA ASP A 171 -6.92 -2.75 -8.71
C ASP A 171 -7.43 -3.65 -9.84
N SER A 172 -8.46 -3.20 -10.55
CA SER A 172 -9.15 -4.02 -11.56
C SER A 172 -8.30 -4.37 -12.78
N MET A 173 -7.26 -3.59 -13.08
CA MET A 173 -6.41 -3.79 -14.25
C MET A 173 -5.23 -4.71 -13.97
N SER A 174 -4.68 -4.65 -12.77
CA SER A 174 -3.45 -5.37 -12.38
C SER A 174 -3.67 -6.47 -11.34
N GLY A 175 -4.83 -6.54 -10.71
CA GLY A 175 -5.11 -7.38 -9.55
C GLY A 175 -4.39 -6.94 -8.27
N ALA A 176 -3.65 -5.83 -8.32
CA ALA A 176 -2.82 -5.37 -7.22
C ALA A 176 -3.68 -5.01 -6.00
N VAL A 177 -3.31 -5.53 -4.84
CA VAL A 177 -4.05 -5.32 -3.59
C VAL A 177 -3.44 -4.15 -2.84
N ARG A 178 -4.32 -3.27 -2.36
CA ARG A 178 -4.02 -2.10 -1.55
C ARG A 178 -4.94 -2.08 -0.34
N HIS A 179 -4.46 -1.53 0.76
CA HIS A 179 -5.24 -1.48 2.01
C HIS A 179 -6.22 -0.30 2.10
N LEU A 180 -6.14 0.66 1.17
CA LEU A 180 -7.03 1.81 1.14
C LEU A 180 -7.81 1.88 -0.17
N SER A 181 -9.05 2.36 -0.07
CA SER A 181 -9.84 2.81 -1.21
C SER A 181 -9.67 4.33 -1.36
N ALA A 182 -9.86 4.83 -2.58
CA ALA A 182 -9.75 6.24 -2.88
C ALA A 182 -10.90 6.73 -3.76
N GLU A 183 -11.36 7.95 -3.48
CA GLU A 183 -12.29 8.70 -4.31
C GLU A 183 -11.70 10.08 -4.58
N LEU A 184 -11.32 10.31 -5.84
CA LEU A 184 -10.89 11.61 -6.34
C LEU A 184 -12.12 12.36 -6.85
N ARG A 185 -12.38 13.55 -6.30
CA ARG A 185 -13.32 14.52 -6.84
C ARG A 185 -12.55 15.69 -7.43
N LEU A 186 -12.70 15.89 -8.73
CA LEU A 186 -12.03 16.97 -9.45
C LEU A 186 -13.08 17.81 -10.15
N ASP A 187 -13.25 19.05 -9.70
CA ASP A 187 -14.32 19.98 -10.13
C ASP A 187 -15.71 19.31 -10.08
N GLY A 188 -15.96 18.54 -9.02
CA GLY A 188 -17.21 17.80 -8.81
C GLY A 188 -17.31 16.45 -9.52
N GLN A 189 -16.36 16.10 -10.41
CA GLN A 189 -16.34 14.80 -11.08
C GLN A 189 -15.69 13.74 -10.20
N VAL A 190 -16.47 12.70 -9.87
CA VAL A 190 -16.05 11.61 -8.98
C VAL A 190 -15.39 10.48 -9.78
N GLN A 191 -14.21 10.06 -9.33
CA GLN A 191 -13.46 8.92 -9.88
C GLN A 191 -12.94 8.06 -8.73
N ARG A 192 -13.07 6.74 -8.88
CA ARG A 192 -12.69 5.79 -7.83
C ARG A 192 -11.39 5.07 -8.14
N GLY A 193 -10.73 4.63 -7.10
CA GLY A 193 -9.42 3.99 -7.20
C GLY A 193 -8.99 3.31 -5.90
N CYS A 194 -7.75 2.83 -5.92
CA CYS A 194 -7.09 2.26 -4.76
C CYS A 194 -5.97 3.18 -4.27
N ALA A 195 -5.64 3.11 -2.99
CA ALA A 195 -4.58 3.90 -2.39
C ALA A 195 -3.74 3.13 -1.37
N TYR A 196 -2.53 3.63 -1.12
CA TYR A 196 -1.64 3.11 -0.10
C TYR A 196 -0.75 4.22 0.46
N PHE A 197 -0.42 4.11 1.74
CA PHE A 197 0.61 4.93 2.36
C PHE A 197 2.01 4.53 1.88
N GLY A 198 2.86 5.54 1.64
CA GLY A 198 4.29 5.32 1.42
C GLY A 198 5.06 5.27 2.73
N GLY A 199 6.39 5.31 2.67
CA GLY A 199 7.28 5.29 3.83
C GLY A 199 7.40 6.62 4.56
N GLY A 200 6.81 7.69 4.03
CA GLY A 200 6.67 8.97 4.74
C GLY A 200 5.59 8.97 5.81
N ARG A 201 4.86 7.86 5.98
CA ARG A 201 3.80 7.66 6.98
C ARG A 201 3.85 6.21 7.49
N GLU A 202 3.92 6.03 8.81
CA GLU A 202 4.06 4.69 9.44
C GLU A 202 2.72 4.06 9.88
N GLU A 203 1.59 4.68 9.53
CA GLU A 203 0.23 4.20 9.84
C GLU A 203 -0.18 3.00 8.98
#